data_AF-A0A1I8NKS2-F1
#
_entry.id   AF-A0A1I8NKS2-F1
#
_cell.length_a   1.000
_cell.length_b   1.000
_cell.length_c   1.000
_cell.angle_alpha   90.00
_cell.angle_beta   90.00
_cell.angle_gamma   90.00
#
_symmetry.space_group_name_H-M   'P 1'
#
loop_
_entity.id
_entity.type
_entity.pdbx_description
1 polymer ?
#
loop_
_entity_poly.entity_id
_entity_poly.type
_entity_poly.pdbx_seq_one_letter_code
_entity_poly.pdbx_strand_id
1 'polypeptide(L)'
;MDQVVLTFCVIFMAMHLINCKRNFTVEMVDAKMTVFDQDLLKSYHCIIYGNKVLYIDFVTKKNVQDFDMKMTMFALKQSNHQVNVLNITLPGCKTLSQTQRANLLKIVAREVFRVANVPKKCPLLK
;
A
#
# COMPACT_ATOMS: atom_id res chain seq x y z
N MET A 1 -12.50 13.30 16.00
CA MET A 1 -13.11 13.19 14.66
C MET A 1 -11.93 12.95 13.75
N ASP A 2 -11.55 11.69 13.63
CA ASP A 2 -10.16 11.34 13.32
C ASP A 2 -10.07 10.99 11.83
N GLN A 3 -9.84 12.02 11.01
CA GLN A 3 -9.53 11.84 9.59
C GLN A 3 -8.14 11.18 9.45
N VAL A 4 -8.13 9.93 9.02
CA VAL A 4 -6.91 9.17 8.73
C VAL A 4 -6.45 9.51 7.31
N VAL A 5 -5.58 10.52 7.20
CA VAL A 5 -4.99 10.99 5.93
C VAL A 5 -3.73 10.16 5.63
N LEU A 6 -3.78 9.22 4.67
CA LEU A 6 -2.57 8.51 4.22
C LEU A 6 -1.90 9.23 3.06
N THR A 7 -0.81 9.93 3.37
CA THR A 7 0.15 10.40 2.37
C THR A 7 1.16 9.29 2.07
N PHE A 8 1.00 8.54 0.97
CA PHE A 8 2.05 7.61 0.50
C PHE A 8 3.11 8.39 -0.27
N CYS A 9 4.12 8.85 0.47
CA CYS A 9 5.43 9.13 -0.08
C CYS A 9 6.40 8.02 0.39
N VAL A 10 7.51 7.82 -0.31
CA VAL A 10 8.68 7.05 0.19
C VAL A 10 8.67 5.52 0.03
N ILE A 11 8.25 5.00 -1.12
CA ILE A 11 8.71 3.66 -1.56
C ILE A 11 10.06 3.73 -2.29
N PHE A 12 10.45 4.87 -2.88
CA PHE A 12 11.57 4.90 -3.82
C PHE A 12 12.96 5.34 -3.30
N MET A 13 13.05 6.02 -2.16
CA MET A 13 14.36 6.52 -1.70
C MET A 13 15.23 5.47 -0.99
N ALA A 14 14.65 4.40 -0.43
CA ALA A 14 15.45 3.31 0.16
C ALA A 14 16.06 2.36 -0.88
N MET A 15 15.62 2.43 -2.15
CA MET A 15 16.18 1.64 -3.26
C MET A 15 17.39 2.30 -3.93
N HIS A 16 17.82 3.49 -3.50
CA HIS A 16 19.02 4.16 -4.05
C HIS A 16 20.35 3.47 -3.69
N LEU A 17 20.33 2.33 -2.98
CA LEU A 17 21.54 1.58 -2.60
C LEU A 17 21.54 0.11 -3.06
N ILE A 18 20.72 -0.25 -4.04
CA ILE A 18 20.99 -1.47 -4.81
C ILE A 18 21.76 -1.03 -6.04
N ASN A 19 23.07 -1.26 -6.05
CA ASN A 19 23.95 -1.11 -7.22
C ASN A 19 23.52 -2.13 -8.30
N CYS A 20 22.36 -1.93 -8.92
CA CYS A 20 22.00 -2.59 -10.15
C CYS A 20 22.87 -2.00 -11.26
N LYS A 21 23.40 -2.87 -12.13
CA LYS A 21 24.26 -2.53 -13.28
C LYS A 21 23.60 -1.57 -14.31
N ARG A 22 22.33 -1.19 -14.10
CA ARG A 22 21.54 -0.30 -14.95
C ARG A 22 20.67 0.60 -14.07
N ASN A 23 20.62 1.88 -14.41
CA ASN A 23 19.64 2.81 -13.87
C ASN A 23 18.25 2.34 -14.29
N PHE A 24 17.34 2.18 -13.32
CA PHE A 24 15.94 1.88 -13.58
C PHE A 24 15.09 3.02 -13.03
N THR A 25 14.21 3.58 -13.86
CA THR A 25 13.16 4.50 -13.41
C THR A 25 11.91 3.69 -13.17
N VAL A 26 11.30 3.85 -12.01
CA VAL A 26 9.99 3.27 -11.72
C VAL A 26 9.00 4.40 -11.55
N GLU A 27 7.89 4.27 -12.25
CA GLU A 27 6.80 5.23 -12.25
C GLU A 27 5.51 4.51 -11.92
N MET A 28 4.67 5.14 -11.10
CA MET A 28 3.33 4.65 -10.83
C MET A 28 2.41 5.18 -11.93
N VAL A 29 1.99 4.29 -12.82
CA VAL A 29 1.15 4.63 -13.98
C VAL A 29 -0.34 4.56 -13.64
N ASP A 30 -0.72 3.60 -12.79
CA ASP A 30 -2.10 3.38 -12.38
C ASP A 30 -2.16 2.76 -10.97
N ALA A 31 -3.24 3.02 -10.25
CA ALA A 31 -3.53 2.46 -8.94
C ALA A 31 -5.05 2.34 -8.78
N LYS A 32 -5.52 1.09 -8.74
CA LYS A 32 -6.93 0.77 -8.53
C LYS A 32 -7.12 0.15 -7.15
N MET A 33 -8.03 0.74 -6.37
CA MET A 33 -8.48 0.14 -5.11
C MET A 33 -9.86 -0.50 -5.30
N THR A 34 -10.00 -1.75 -4.86
CA THR A 34 -11.27 -2.49 -4.89
C THR A 34 -11.63 -2.96 -3.49
N VAL A 35 -12.88 -2.76 -3.10
CA VAL A 35 -13.40 -3.21 -1.80
C VAL A 35 -14.02 -4.59 -1.98
N PHE A 36 -13.39 -5.60 -1.37
CA PHE A 36 -13.88 -6.98 -1.41
C PHE A 36 -14.98 -7.23 -0.38
N ASP A 37 -14.88 -6.60 0.80
CA ASP A 37 -15.87 -6.67 1.87
C ASP A 37 -16.51 -5.29 2.05
N GLN A 38 -17.70 -5.13 1.46
CA GLN A 38 -18.43 -3.87 1.48
C GLN A 38 -18.97 -3.50 2.87
N ASP A 39 -18.98 -4.44 3.82
CA ASP A 39 -19.49 -4.20 5.18
C ASP A 39 -18.46 -3.55 6.10
N LEU A 40 -17.19 -3.50 5.67
CA LEU A 40 -16.10 -2.87 6.43
C LEU A 40 -15.94 -1.39 6.11
N LEU A 41 -16.05 -1.00 4.84
CA LEU A 41 -15.76 0.37 4.38
C LEU A 41 -17.04 1.16 4.11
N LYS A 42 -17.09 2.38 4.65
CA LYS A 42 -18.14 3.38 4.42
C LYS A 42 -17.84 4.16 3.14
N SER A 43 -16.61 4.61 2.99
CA SER A 43 -16.13 5.34 1.84
C SER A 43 -14.63 5.13 1.68
N TYR A 44 -14.13 5.36 0.47
CA TYR A 44 -12.71 5.38 0.17
C TYR A 44 -12.44 6.25 -1.06
N HIS A 45 -11.30 6.92 -1.07
CA HIS A 45 -10.80 7.68 -2.21
C HIS A 45 -9.35 7.29 -2.45
N CYS A 46 -9.04 6.98 -3.70
CA CYS A 46 -7.71 6.62 -4.17
C CYS A 46 -7.38 7.57 -5.32
N ILE A 47 -6.39 8.43 -5.16
CA ILE A 47 -6.00 9.43 -6.15
C ILE A 47 -4.48 9.34 -6.35
N ILE A 48 -4.05 9.28 -7.60
CA ILE A 48 -2.64 9.45 -7.95
C ILE A 48 -2.43 10.92 -8.32
N TYR A 49 -1.49 11.57 -7.65
CA TYR A 49 -1.02 12.91 -8.03
C TYR A 49 0.32 12.79 -8.77
N GLY A 50 0.31 13.07 -10.07
CA GLY A 50 1.47 12.90 -10.95
C GLY A 50 1.81 11.43 -11.19
N ASN A 51 3.09 11.06 -11.08
CA ASN A 51 3.57 9.68 -11.27
C ASN A 51 4.30 9.09 -10.05
N LYS A 52 4.21 9.77 -8.89
CA LYS A 52 5.02 9.46 -7.70
C LYS A 52 4.26 9.45 -6.37
N VAL A 53 3.09 10.08 -6.30
CA VAL A 53 2.35 10.23 -5.04
C VAL A 53 1.01 9.54 -5.15
N LEU A 54 0.75 8.64 -4.20
CA LEU A 54 -0.52 7.95 -4.04
C LEU A 54 -1.21 8.47 -2.78
N TYR A 55 -2.44 8.95 -2.93
CA TYR A 55 -3.29 9.36 -1.83
C TYR A 55 -4.39 8.32 -1.64
N ILE A 56 -4.48 7.77 -0.45
CA ILE A 56 -5.56 6.84 -0.09
C ILE A 56 -6.21 7.37 1.17
N ASP A 57 -7.52 7.56 1.14
CA ASP A 57 -8.33 7.69 2.32
C ASP A 57 -9.37 6.57 2.37
N PHE A 58 -9.78 6.22 3.58
CA PHE A 58 -10.87 5.29 3.78
C PHE A 58 -11.52 5.54 5.14
N VAL A 59 -12.82 5.31 5.20
CA VAL A 59 -13.61 5.41 6.42
C VAL A 59 -14.25 4.07 6.65
N THR A 60 -14.14 3.53 7.87
CA THR A 60 -14.75 2.25 8.24
C THR A 60 -16.20 2.45 8.71
N LYS A 61 -17.07 1.47 8.49
CA LYS A 61 -18.46 1.49 8.99
C LYS A 61 -18.53 1.17 10.48
N LYS A 62 -17.61 0.33 10.95
CA LYS A 62 -17.54 -0.27 12.29
C LYS A 62 -16.09 -0.47 12.69
N ASN A 63 -15.86 -0.73 13.98
CA ASN A 63 -14.54 -1.12 14.46
C ASN A 63 -14.09 -2.42 13.77
N VAL A 64 -12.96 -2.37 13.07
CA VAL A 64 -12.43 -3.51 12.31
C VAL A 64 -11.37 -4.21 13.15
N GLN A 65 -11.68 -5.41 13.63
CA GLN A 65 -10.76 -6.20 14.45
C GLN A 65 -9.76 -6.99 13.62
N ASP A 66 -10.19 -7.48 12.46
CA ASP A 66 -9.36 -8.14 11.47
C ASP A 66 -9.89 -7.88 10.05
N PHE A 67 -9.01 -7.94 9.06
CA PHE A 67 -9.36 -7.79 7.65
C PHE A 67 -8.25 -8.38 6.78
N ASP A 68 -8.60 -8.84 5.58
CA ASP A 68 -7.63 -9.27 4.59
C ASP A 68 -7.31 -8.16 3.58
N MET A 69 -6.02 -8.04 3.24
CA MET A 69 -5.51 -7.10 2.25
C MET A 69 -4.96 -7.89 1.07
N LYS A 70 -5.58 -7.73 -0.10
CA LYS A 70 -5.07 -8.27 -1.36
C LYS A 70 -4.31 -7.20 -2.12
N MET A 71 -3.06 -7.49 -2.46
CA MET A 71 -2.18 -6.59 -3.22
C MET A 71 -1.73 -7.26 -4.50
N THR A 72 -1.94 -6.59 -5.63
CA THR A 72 -1.46 -7.03 -6.92
C THR A 72 -0.65 -5.90 -7.57
N MET A 73 0.57 -6.20 -8.01
CA MET A 73 1.44 -5.25 -8.71
C MET A 73 1.80 -5.80 -10.09
N PHE A 74 1.70 -4.94 -11.09
CA PHE A 74 2.11 -5.24 -12.46
C PHE A 74 3.27 -4.33 -12.85
N ALA A 75 4.31 -4.90 -13.45
CA ALA A 75 5.35 -4.15 -14.13
C ALA A 75 4.99 -4.04 -15.61
N LEU A 76 5.12 -2.84 -16.17
CA LEU A 76 4.96 -2.58 -17.60
C LEU A 76 6.31 -2.73 -18.29
N LYS A 77 6.39 -3.66 -19.25
CA LYS A 77 7.55 -3.74 -20.16
C LYS A 77 7.47 -2.64 -21.22
N GLN A 78 8.60 -2.32 -21.85
CA GLN A 78 8.66 -1.40 -23.01
C GLN A 78 7.73 -1.82 -24.16
N SER A 79 7.41 -3.11 -24.28
CA SER A 79 6.45 -3.65 -25.24
C SER A 79 4.98 -3.46 -24.83
N ASN A 80 4.68 -2.60 -23.85
CA ASN A 80 3.37 -2.41 -23.21
C ASN A 80 2.72 -3.68 -22.63
N HIS A 81 3.48 -4.76 -22.49
CA HIS A 81 2.96 -5.98 -21.89
C HIS A 81 3.08 -5.92 -20.36
N GLN A 82 1.97 -6.19 -19.67
CA GLN A 82 1.91 -6.25 -18.21
C GLN A 82 2.45 -7.58 -17.71
N VAL A 83 3.37 -7.54 -16.74
CA VAL A 83 3.86 -8.72 -16.04
C VAL A 83 3.48 -8.61 -14.58
N ASN A 84 2.77 -9.61 -14.06
CA ASN A 84 2.47 -9.68 -12.64
C ASN A 84 3.77 -9.92 -11.86
N VAL A 85 4.16 -8.94 -11.04
CA VAL A 85 5.37 -9.01 -10.21
C VAL A 85 5.06 -9.34 -8.76
N LEU A 86 3.81 -9.13 -8.33
CA LEU A 86 3.35 -9.49 -7.00
C LEU A 86 1.86 -9.77 -7.02
N ASN A 87 1.44 -10.89 -6.44
CA ASN A 87 0.04 -11.18 -6.17
C ASN A 87 -0.05 -11.90 -4.83
N ILE A 88 -0.44 -11.18 -3.79
CA ILE A 88 -0.47 -11.69 -2.43
C ILE A 88 -1.75 -11.28 -1.71
N THR A 89 -2.18 -12.13 -0.79
CA THR A 89 -3.19 -11.81 0.22
C THR A 89 -2.53 -11.85 1.59
N LEU A 90 -2.66 -10.78 2.36
CA LEU A 90 -2.06 -10.63 3.67
C LEU A 90 -3.14 -10.34 4.71
N PRO A 91 -3.05 -10.93 5.91
CA PRO A 91 -3.85 -10.49 7.04
C PRO A 91 -3.45 -9.05 7.41
N GLY A 92 -4.39 -8.11 7.23
CA GLY A 92 -4.21 -6.67 7.36
C GLY A 92 -3.72 -6.29 8.76
N CYS A 93 -4.37 -6.77 9.82
CA CYS A 93 -3.99 -6.44 11.19
C CYS A 93 -2.60 -6.99 11.59
N LYS A 94 -2.20 -8.15 11.06
CA LYS A 94 -0.83 -8.67 11.21
C LYS A 94 0.18 -7.85 10.41
N THR A 95 -0.24 -7.24 9.31
CA THR A 95 0.58 -6.33 8.50
C THR A 95 0.81 -5.00 9.22
N LEU A 96 -0.25 -4.45 9.84
CA LEU A 96 -0.15 -3.24 10.67
C LEU A 96 0.80 -3.40 11.84
N SER A 97 0.76 -4.56 12.52
CA SER A 97 1.65 -4.88 13.64
C SER A 97 3.11 -5.17 13.24
N GLN A 98 3.49 -5.05 11.96
CA GLN A 98 4.84 -5.29 11.44
C GLN A 98 5.40 -6.71 11.72
N THR A 99 4.53 -7.68 11.98
CA THR A 99 4.91 -9.09 12.25
C THR A 99 5.15 -9.90 10.96
N GLN A 100 5.42 -9.20 9.85
CA GLN A 100 5.56 -9.79 8.52
C GLN A 100 6.83 -10.66 8.42
N ARG A 101 6.66 -11.89 7.90
CA ARG A 101 7.77 -12.85 7.71
C ARG A 101 8.64 -12.54 6.49
N ALA A 102 8.11 -11.86 5.47
CA ALA A 102 8.86 -11.58 4.24
C ALA A 102 9.65 -10.27 4.32
N ASN A 103 10.94 -10.31 3.99
CA ASN A 103 11.87 -9.18 4.10
C ASN A 103 11.44 -7.95 3.28
N LEU A 104 10.98 -8.12 2.04
CA LEU A 104 10.56 -7.00 1.19
C LEU A 104 9.30 -6.31 1.72
N LEU A 105 8.29 -7.08 2.14
CA LEU A 105 7.06 -6.54 2.72
C LEU A 105 7.34 -5.80 4.02
N LYS A 106 8.28 -6.30 4.84
CA LYS A 106 8.70 -5.63 6.06
C LYS A 106 9.35 -4.27 5.78
N ILE A 107 10.18 -4.16 4.74
CA ILE A 107 10.80 -2.89 4.33
C ILE A 107 9.73 -1.91 3.85
N VAL A 108 8.86 -2.34 2.92
CA VAL A 108 7.77 -1.49 2.41
C VAL A 108 6.84 -1.02 3.53
N ALA A 109 6.39 -1.94 4.39
CA ALA A 109 5.53 -1.62 5.51
C ALA A 109 6.20 -0.64 6.48
N ARG A 110 7.48 -0.82 6.80
CA ARG A 110 8.24 0.09 7.67
C ARG A 110 8.26 1.50 7.10
N GLU A 111 8.56 1.66 5.81
CA GLU A 111 8.61 2.96 5.17
C GLU A 111 7.23 3.62 5.09
N VAL A 112 6.19 2.86 4.74
CA VAL A 112 4.81 3.35 4.77
C VAL A 112 4.43 3.83 6.17
N PHE A 113 4.68 3.03 7.22
CA PHE A 113 4.39 3.45 8.60
C PHE A 113 5.28 4.57 9.15
N ARG A 114 6.39 4.88 8.48
CA ARG A 114 7.28 5.99 8.85
C ARG A 114 6.70 7.33 8.41
N VAL A 115 5.95 7.37 7.31
CA VAL A 115 5.56 8.60 6.62
C VAL A 115 4.06 8.78 6.45
N ALA A 116 3.30 7.69 6.46
CA ALA A 116 1.85 7.72 6.38
C ALA A 116 1.24 7.66 7.79
N ASN A 117 0.14 8.39 7.99
CA ASN A 117 -0.62 8.39 9.23
C ASN A 117 -1.52 7.15 9.31
N VAL A 118 -0.94 5.95 9.32
CA VAL A 118 -1.67 4.69 9.36
C VAL A 118 -1.68 4.13 10.78
N PRO A 119 -2.82 3.63 11.28
CA PRO A 119 -2.86 2.90 12.55
C PRO A 119 -1.90 1.69 12.51
N LYS A 120 -1.04 1.57 13.51
CA LYS A 120 -0.03 0.50 13.62
C LYS A 120 -0.57 -0.76 14.29
N LYS A 121 -1.81 -0.73 14.77
CA LYS A 121 -2.47 -1.81 15.50
C LYS A 121 -3.96 -1.81 15.17
N CYS A 122 -4.55 -2.98 15.29
CA CYS A 122 -6.00 -3.14 15.33
C CYS A 122 -6.50 -3.09 16.78
N PRO A 123 -7.80 -2.80 17.01
CA PRO A 123 -8.83 -2.54 16.00
C PRO A 123 -8.67 -1.18 15.29
N LEU A 124 -9.08 -1.11 14.02
CA LEU A 124 -9.29 0.16 13.33
C LEU A 124 -10.56 0.78 13.89
N LEU A 125 -10.41 1.87 14.63
CA LEU A 125 -11.53 2.60 15.19
C LEU A 125 -12.24 3.40 14.09
N LYS A 126 -13.54 3.59 14.27
CA LYS A 126 -14.41 4.38 13.39
C LYS A 126 -14.15 5.88 13.50
#